data_AF-A0A2N3LE60-F1
#
_entry.id   AF-A0A2N3LE60-F1
#
_cell.length_a   1.000
_cell.length_b   1.000
_cell.length_c   1.000
_cell.angle_alpha   90.00
_cell.angle_beta   90.00
_cell.angle_gamma   90.00
#
_symmetry.space_group_name_H-M   'P 1'
#
loop_
_entity.id
_entity.type
_entity.pdbx_description
1 polymer ?
#
loop_
_entity_poly.entity_id
_entity_poly.type
_entity_poly.pdbx_seq_one_letter_code
_entity_poly.pdbx_strand_id
1 'polypeptide(L)'
;MAKGIDCATKLTASSAKSLAKEGVTHVGRYLNQGWKGLTKEEVSAVKAAGLQIFSIFESNPTKRSYFTATQGKSDAEEAEKIAKALGQPKGSVIYFTVDYDALQGDFDEILTYFKAVNATLEDYKVGAYGSYYVMEYLQDKKAVDYFFQTYGWSDGKKADFTHVYQYKIDTTLAGVAVDLDEIRKSDIGAWGKTSESNDKPSTSKPTAPKTEKYKVKSGDTFWDLEVANKWEHGTLQKLNPKVNPNKLQIGQSIVVPVGANTQTKTKPVYHIVVKGDTVSELALKYGSTQTDIKRWNKLNNEYLIKIGQKLRVK
;
A
#
# COMPACT_ATOMS: atom_id res chain seq x y z
N MET A 1 2.56 5.58 -4.39
CA MET A 1 1.70 4.62 -3.65
C MET A 1 2.45 4.23 -2.40
N ALA A 2 1.78 4.17 -1.25
CA ALA A 2 2.46 3.89 0.01
C ALA A 2 2.64 2.37 0.17
N LYS A 3 3.68 1.95 0.90
CA LYS A 3 3.95 0.52 1.13
C LYS A 3 3.04 0.01 2.24
N GLY A 4 2.16 -0.92 1.89
CA GLY A 4 1.32 -1.67 2.82
C GLY A 4 1.83 -3.10 2.97
N ILE A 5 1.42 -3.73 4.05
CA ILE A 5 1.47 -5.19 4.23
C ILE A 5 0.18 -5.63 4.93
N ASP A 6 -0.11 -6.91 4.89
CA ASP A 6 -0.98 -7.56 5.84
C ASP A 6 -0.27 -8.82 6.39
N CYS A 7 -0.59 -9.22 7.61
CA CYS A 7 0.06 -10.37 8.21
C CYS A 7 -0.79 -10.99 9.32
N ALA A 8 -0.81 -12.31 9.41
CA ALA A 8 -1.40 -13.01 10.56
C ALA A 8 -0.47 -13.01 11.80
N THR A 9 0.83 -12.83 11.59
CA THR A 9 1.82 -12.75 12.67
C THR A 9 1.57 -11.51 13.53
N LYS A 10 1.50 -11.71 14.86
CA LYS A 10 1.36 -10.60 15.82
C LYS A 10 2.62 -9.73 15.82
N LEU A 11 2.42 -8.43 15.73
CA LEU A 11 3.49 -7.44 15.77
C LEU A 11 3.82 -7.05 17.20
N THR A 12 5.11 -7.07 17.52
CA THR A 12 5.68 -6.51 18.74
C THR A 12 6.16 -5.09 18.45
N ALA A 13 6.49 -4.32 19.50
CA ALA A 13 7.11 -3.00 19.31
C ALA A 13 8.39 -3.06 18.46
N SER A 14 9.19 -4.12 18.61
CA SER A 14 10.43 -4.31 17.85
C SER A 14 10.16 -4.64 16.38
N SER A 15 9.22 -5.55 16.10
CA SER A 15 8.90 -5.91 14.72
C SER A 15 8.17 -4.77 13.98
N ALA A 16 7.24 -4.06 14.63
CA ALA A 16 6.58 -2.89 14.06
C ALA A 16 7.59 -1.78 13.70
N LYS A 17 8.55 -1.48 14.58
CA LYS A 17 9.63 -0.51 14.28
C LYS A 17 10.52 -0.96 13.13
N SER A 18 10.78 -2.27 13.02
CA SER A 18 11.61 -2.81 11.94
C SER A 18 10.88 -2.72 10.59
N LEU A 19 9.59 -3.02 10.56
CA LEU A 19 8.74 -2.80 9.38
C LEU A 19 8.67 -1.32 8.97
N ALA A 20 8.53 -0.41 9.93
CA ALA A 20 8.56 1.03 9.64
C ALA A 20 9.90 1.48 9.03
N LYS A 21 11.04 0.94 9.49
CA LYS A 21 12.36 1.20 8.89
C LYS A 21 12.48 0.68 7.46
N GLU A 22 11.78 -0.40 7.12
CA GLU A 22 11.64 -0.92 5.76
C GLU A 22 10.65 -0.11 4.88
N GLY A 23 10.18 1.04 5.38
CA GLY A 23 9.30 1.97 4.68
C GLY A 23 7.83 1.54 4.66
N VAL A 24 7.44 0.53 5.46
CA VAL A 24 6.02 0.20 5.65
C VAL A 24 5.32 1.40 6.29
N THR A 25 4.11 1.66 5.83
CA THR A 25 3.27 2.78 6.33
C THR A 25 1.93 2.28 6.86
N HIS A 26 1.42 1.17 6.32
CA HIS A 26 0.13 0.60 6.63
C HIS A 26 0.27 -0.90 6.89
N VAL A 27 -0.42 -1.40 7.91
CA VAL A 27 -0.46 -2.82 8.27
C VAL A 27 -1.91 -3.31 8.35
N GLY A 28 -2.24 -4.33 7.58
CA GLY A 28 -3.50 -5.04 7.59
C GLY A 28 -3.51 -6.03 8.74
N ARG A 29 -4.44 -5.88 9.67
CA ARG A 29 -4.52 -6.73 10.87
C ARG A 29 -5.94 -7.19 11.14
N TYR A 30 -6.05 -8.41 11.68
CA TYR A 30 -7.30 -9.15 11.75
C TYR A 30 -8.12 -8.84 13.01
N LEU A 31 -9.37 -8.45 12.83
CA LEU A 31 -10.41 -8.35 13.86
C LEU A 31 -11.03 -9.72 14.14
N ASN A 32 -10.19 -10.70 14.46
CA ASN A 32 -10.60 -12.07 14.74
C ASN A 32 -10.32 -12.42 16.20
N GLN A 33 -10.98 -13.45 16.70
CA GLN A 33 -10.55 -14.13 17.92
C GLN A 33 -9.33 -15.02 17.65
N GLY A 34 -8.51 -15.24 18.68
CA GLY A 34 -7.44 -16.23 18.65
C GLY A 34 -6.08 -15.73 18.13
N TRP A 35 -5.36 -16.60 17.42
CA TRP A 35 -3.92 -16.43 17.19
C TRP A 35 -3.58 -15.31 16.19
N LYS A 36 -4.42 -15.07 15.18
CA LYS A 36 -4.24 -13.98 14.20
C LYS A 36 -4.81 -12.63 14.66
N GLY A 37 -5.66 -12.67 15.69
CA GLY A 37 -6.40 -11.52 16.22
C GLY A 37 -5.52 -10.40 16.76
N LEU A 38 -5.82 -9.19 16.34
CA LEU A 38 -5.20 -7.95 16.80
C LEU A 38 -5.49 -7.71 18.29
N THR A 39 -4.49 -7.29 19.07
CA THR A 39 -4.64 -6.96 20.50
C THR A 39 -4.40 -5.47 20.77
N LYS A 40 -4.81 -4.97 21.95
CA LYS A 40 -4.58 -3.57 22.36
C LYS A 40 -3.09 -3.23 22.46
N GLU A 41 -2.29 -4.19 22.91
CA GLU A 41 -0.84 -4.06 23.03
C GLU A 41 -0.20 -3.93 21.65
N GLU A 42 -0.66 -4.76 20.70
CA GLU A 42 -0.21 -4.69 19.31
C GLU A 42 -0.64 -3.38 18.64
N VAL A 43 -1.88 -2.93 18.84
CA VAL A 43 -2.34 -1.60 18.38
C VAL A 43 -1.41 -0.50 18.90
N SER A 44 -1.08 -0.53 20.19
CA SER A 44 -0.18 0.45 20.79
C SER A 44 1.23 0.40 20.19
N ALA A 45 1.75 -0.81 19.95
CA ALA A 45 3.07 -1.03 19.34
C ALA A 45 3.14 -0.52 17.89
N VAL A 46 2.12 -0.81 17.08
CA VAL A 46 2.02 -0.38 15.68
C VAL A 46 1.93 1.14 15.59
N LYS A 47 1.04 1.76 16.39
CA LYS A 47 0.90 3.22 16.44
C LYS A 47 2.17 3.91 16.90
N ALA A 48 2.85 3.37 17.92
CA ALA A 48 4.11 3.91 18.43
C ALA A 48 5.26 3.79 17.41
N ALA A 49 5.17 2.88 16.45
CA ALA A 49 6.11 2.78 15.33
C ALA A 49 5.78 3.77 14.18
N GLY A 50 4.72 4.57 14.30
CA GLY A 50 4.27 5.51 13.27
C GLY A 50 3.49 4.85 12.13
N LEU A 51 3.06 3.60 12.30
CA LEU A 51 2.31 2.84 11.31
C LEU A 51 0.80 3.03 11.49
N GLN A 52 0.07 2.94 10.38
CA GLN A 52 -1.38 2.91 10.37
C GLN A 52 -1.90 1.47 10.26
N ILE A 53 -3.08 1.22 10.82
CA ILE A 53 -3.75 -0.08 10.78
C ILE A 53 -4.94 0.02 9.81
N PHE A 54 -5.09 -0.93 8.91
CA PHE A 54 -6.38 -1.18 8.24
C PHE A 54 -6.93 -2.53 8.72
N SER A 55 -8.21 -2.54 9.07
CA SER A 55 -8.82 -3.67 9.77
C SER A 55 -9.39 -4.68 8.79
N ILE A 56 -9.04 -5.95 8.97
CA ILE A 56 -9.52 -7.07 8.14
C ILE A 56 -10.37 -7.99 9.03
N PHE A 57 -11.51 -8.48 8.53
CA PHE A 57 -12.29 -9.53 9.18
C PHE A 57 -12.38 -10.75 8.29
N GLU A 58 -11.91 -11.90 8.79
CA GLU A 58 -11.84 -13.14 8.04
C GLU A 58 -12.07 -14.35 8.95
N SER A 59 -13.32 -14.81 9.09
CA SER A 59 -13.61 -16.00 9.90
C SER A 59 -13.22 -17.28 9.15
N ASN A 60 -14.00 -17.65 8.13
CA ASN A 60 -13.65 -18.73 7.18
C ASN A 60 -14.42 -18.59 5.84
N PRO A 61 -14.29 -17.45 5.12
CA PRO A 61 -15.10 -17.14 3.94
C PRO A 61 -14.56 -17.82 2.67
N THR A 62 -14.36 -19.13 2.73
CA THR A 62 -13.61 -19.94 1.74
C THR A 62 -14.51 -20.72 0.77
N LYS A 63 -15.82 -20.47 0.80
CA LYS A 63 -16.81 -21.15 -0.06
C LYS A 63 -18.12 -20.37 -0.17
N ARG A 64 -18.82 -20.50 -1.30
CA ARG A 64 -20.14 -19.89 -1.56
C ARG A 64 -21.13 -19.99 -0.41
N SER A 65 -21.27 -21.17 0.21
CA SER A 65 -22.28 -21.40 1.26
C SER A 65 -22.04 -20.61 2.55
N TYR A 66 -20.86 -20.00 2.70
CA TYR A 66 -20.57 -19.04 3.77
C TYR A 66 -21.37 -17.75 3.60
N PHE A 67 -21.58 -17.29 2.36
CA PHE A 67 -22.08 -15.95 2.05
C PHE A 67 -23.62 -15.89 2.11
N THR A 68 -24.14 -15.95 3.33
CA THR A 68 -25.57 -15.78 3.62
C THR A 68 -25.83 -14.46 4.33
N ALA A 69 -27.07 -13.97 4.30
CA ALA A 69 -27.45 -12.78 5.06
C ALA A 69 -27.25 -12.96 6.57
N THR A 70 -27.56 -14.16 7.10
CA THR A 70 -27.35 -14.48 8.52
C THR A 70 -25.87 -14.43 8.89
N GLN A 71 -24.99 -14.98 8.03
CA GLN A 71 -23.54 -14.92 8.26
C GLN A 71 -23.03 -13.48 8.18
N GLY A 72 -23.48 -12.69 7.21
CA GLY A 72 -23.09 -11.28 7.08
C GLY A 72 -23.45 -10.44 8.30
N LYS A 73 -24.65 -10.67 8.86
CA LYS A 73 -25.05 -10.06 10.13
C LYS A 73 -24.14 -10.48 11.28
N SER A 74 -23.91 -11.79 11.45
CA SER A 74 -23.09 -12.33 12.54
C SER A 74 -21.64 -11.82 12.48
N ASP A 75 -21.07 -11.74 11.28
CA ASP A 75 -19.70 -11.27 11.07
C ASP A 75 -19.58 -9.77 11.36
N ALA A 76 -20.55 -8.97 10.92
CA ALA A 76 -20.59 -7.54 11.21
C ALA A 76 -20.67 -7.26 12.72
N GLU A 77 -21.54 -7.96 13.44
CA GLU A 77 -21.67 -7.82 14.90
C GLU A 77 -20.38 -8.17 15.65
N GLU A 78 -19.72 -9.28 15.27
CA GLU A 78 -18.45 -9.71 15.89
C GLU A 78 -17.31 -8.74 15.54
N ALA A 79 -17.19 -8.34 14.27
CA ALA A 79 -16.16 -7.40 13.82
C ALA A 79 -16.30 -6.04 14.52
N GLU A 80 -17.52 -5.51 14.61
CA GLU A 80 -17.81 -4.24 15.26
C GLU A 80 -17.52 -4.29 16.76
N LYS A 81 -17.90 -5.39 17.43
CA LYS A 81 -17.57 -5.62 18.85
C LYS A 81 -16.06 -5.60 19.10
N ILE A 82 -15.28 -6.30 18.27
CA ILE A 82 -13.82 -6.36 18.39
C ILE A 82 -13.20 -4.99 18.08
N ALA A 83 -13.63 -4.33 16.99
CA ALA A 83 -13.16 -3.00 16.61
C ALA A 83 -13.38 -1.97 17.72
N LYS A 84 -14.59 -1.93 18.30
CA LYS A 84 -14.94 -1.07 19.44
C LYS A 84 -14.04 -1.37 20.64
N ALA A 85 -13.84 -2.65 20.96
CA ALA A 85 -12.99 -3.07 22.07
C ALA A 85 -11.53 -2.65 21.89
N LEU A 86 -11.02 -2.63 20.65
CA LEU A 86 -9.65 -2.21 20.30
C LEU A 86 -9.48 -0.69 20.18
N GLY A 87 -10.57 0.08 20.29
CA GLY A 87 -10.55 1.54 20.15
C GLY A 87 -10.37 1.99 18.70
N GLN A 88 -10.81 1.18 17.73
CA GLN A 88 -10.85 1.59 16.34
C GLN A 88 -11.81 2.79 16.18
N PRO A 89 -11.39 3.92 15.59
CA PRO A 89 -12.22 5.13 15.48
C PRO A 89 -13.46 4.92 14.62
N LYS A 90 -14.60 5.49 15.06
CA LYS A 90 -15.83 5.55 14.25
C LYS A 90 -15.56 6.22 12.90
N GLY A 91 -16.22 5.73 11.86
CA GLY A 91 -16.06 6.17 10.47
C GLY A 91 -14.86 5.55 9.74
N SER A 92 -14.00 4.80 10.42
CA SER A 92 -12.96 3.98 9.76
C SER A 92 -13.54 2.71 9.14
N VAL A 93 -12.72 1.95 8.41
CA VAL A 93 -13.17 0.82 7.58
C VAL A 93 -12.85 -0.52 8.23
N ILE A 94 -13.75 -1.49 7.99
CA ILE A 94 -13.48 -2.92 8.18
C ILE A 94 -13.61 -3.63 6.83
N TYR A 95 -12.56 -4.32 6.39
CA TYR A 95 -12.55 -5.12 5.16
C TYR A 95 -12.97 -6.55 5.45
N PHE A 96 -14.15 -6.96 4.96
CA PHE A 96 -14.63 -8.35 5.06
C PHE A 96 -14.14 -9.14 3.85
N THR A 97 -13.65 -10.35 4.08
CA THR A 97 -12.93 -11.10 3.04
C THR A 97 -13.84 -12.07 2.27
N VAL A 98 -13.58 -12.17 0.96
CA VAL A 98 -13.99 -13.27 0.07
C VAL A 98 -12.71 -14.03 -0.29
N ASP A 99 -12.40 -15.09 0.47
CA ASP A 99 -11.08 -15.72 0.49
C ASP A 99 -11.07 -17.06 -0.26
N TYR A 100 -11.52 -17.02 -1.51
CA TYR A 100 -11.47 -18.16 -2.44
C TYR A 100 -11.66 -17.66 -3.87
N ASP A 101 -11.41 -18.55 -4.83
CA ASP A 101 -11.66 -18.31 -6.26
C ASP A 101 -13.16 -18.30 -6.57
N ALA A 102 -13.85 -17.23 -6.17
CA ALA A 102 -15.28 -17.07 -6.36
C ALA A 102 -15.64 -16.95 -7.84
N LEU A 103 -16.53 -17.82 -8.30
CA LEU A 103 -17.00 -17.82 -9.68
C LEU A 103 -18.23 -16.93 -9.82
N GLN A 104 -18.56 -16.54 -11.06
CA GLN A 104 -19.71 -15.67 -11.34
C GLN A 104 -21.03 -16.19 -10.71
N GLY A 105 -21.19 -17.51 -10.62
CA GLY A 105 -22.36 -18.13 -10.00
C GLY A 105 -22.51 -17.87 -8.50
N ASP A 106 -21.47 -17.40 -7.82
CA ASP A 106 -21.42 -17.18 -6.36
C ASP A 106 -21.67 -15.71 -5.97
N PHE A 107 -21.73 -14.81 -6.96
CA PHE A 107 -21.72 -13.37 -6.73
C PHE A 107 -22.98 -12.85 -6.06
N ASP A 108 -24.14 -13.46 -6.28
CA ASP A 108 -25.39 -13.05 -5.67
C ASP A 108 -25.45 -13.40 -4.17
N GLU A 109 -24.88 -14.53 -3.76
CA GLU A 109 -24.67 -14.87 -2.36
C GLU A 109 -23.68 -13.91 -1.69
N ILE A 110 -22.56 -13.61 -2.35
CA ILE A 110 -21.58 -12.62 -1.86
C ILE A 110 -22.25 -11.25 -1.70
N LEU A 111 -23.04 -10.79 -2.67
CA LEU A 111 -23.82 -9.55 -2.56
C LEU A 111 -24.82 -9.60 -1.40
N THR A 112 -25.50 -10.74 -1.21
CA THR A 112 -26.44 -10.94 -0.10
C THR A 112 -25.75 -10.80 1.25
N TYR A 113 -24.56 -11.39 1.39
CA TYR A 113 -23.71 -11.23 2.57
C TYR A 113 -23.31 -9.77 2.80
N PHE A 114 -22.76 -9.07 1.81
CA PHE A 114 -22.31 -7.68 1.98
C PHE A 114 -23.45 -6.70 2.25
N LYS A 115 -24.64 -6.92 1.67
CA LYS A 115 -25.84 -6.15 2.01
C LYS A 115 -26.20 -6.31 3.49
N ALA A 116 -26.11 -7.53 4.03
CA ALA A 116 -26.38 -7.78 5.44
C ALA A 116 -25.31 -7.15 6.33
N VAL A 117 -24.04 -7.22 5.95
CA VAL A 117 -22.94 -6.52 6.65
C VAL A 117 -23.21 -5.01 6.71
N ASN A 118 -23.51 -4.39 5.56
CA ASN A 118 -23.76 -2.96 5.47
C ASN A 118 -25.03 -2.50 6.22
N ALA A 119 -26.05 -3.35 6.30
CA ALA A 119 -27.25 -3.07 7.08
C ALA A 119 -27.04 -3.24 8.60
N THR A 120 -25.99 -3.95 9.01
CA THR A 120 -25.73 -4.30 10.42
C THR A 120 -24.68 -3.41 11.05
N LEU A 121 -23.63 -3.04 10.31
CA LEU A 121 -22.58 -2.16 10.82
C LEU A 121 -23.12 -0.75 11.12
N GLU A 122 -22.84 -0.24 12.31
CA GLU A 122 -23.29 1.09 12.73
C GLU A 122 -22.16 2.12 12.63
N ASP A 123 -21.04 1.85 13.30
CA ASP A 123 -19.97 2.83 13.52
C ASP A 123 -18.89 2.83 12.43
N TYR A 124 -18.87 1.85 11.53
CA TYR A 124 -17.78 1.61 10.60
C TYR A 124 -18.24 1.51 9.14
N LYS A 125 -17.35 1.89 8.22
CA LYS A 125 -17.56 1.75 6.77
C LYS A 125 -17.23 0.34 6.31
N VAL A 126 -17.94 -0.12 5.28
CA VAL A 126 -17.77 -1.48 4.76
C VAL A 126 -16.73 -1.51 3.65
N GLY A 127 -15.69 -2.32 3.85
CA GLY A 127 -14.74 -2.70 2.83
C GLY A 127 -14.91 -4.17 2.42
N ALA A 128 -14.56 -4.50 1.18
CA ALA A 128 -14.47 -5.87 0.71
C ALA A 128 -13.04 -6.23 0.34
N TYR A 129 -12.62 -7.46 0.65
CA TYR A 129 -11.44 -8.10 0.07
C TYR A 129 -11.85 -9.24 -0.88
N GLY A 130 -11.14 -9.40 -2.00
CA GLY A 130 -11.35 -10.51 -2.92
C GLY A 130 -10.71 -10.29 -4.29
N SER A 131 -11.08 -11.13 -5.25
CA SER A 131 -10.59 -11.06 -6.63
C SER A 131 -11.07 -9.81 -7.37
N TYR A 132 -10.42 -9.49 -8.49
CA TYR A 132 -10.84 -8.44 -9.43
C TYR A 132 -12.34 -8.53 -9.76
N TYR A 133 -12.85 -9.73 -10.03
CA TYR A 133 -14.23 -9.94 -10.45
C TYR A 133 -15.22 -9.66 -9.31
N VAL A 134 -14.89 -10.06 -8.08
CA VAL A 134 -15.68 -9.73 -6.89
C VAL A 134 -15.69 -8.22 -6.66
N MET A 135 -14.54 -7.55 -6.77
CA MET A 135 -14.44 -6.09 -6.60
C MET A 135 -15.31 -5.36 -7.62
N GLU A 136 -15.24 -5.72 -8.91
CA GLU A 136 -16.06 -5.12 -9.97
C GLU A 136 -17.56 -5.34 -9.71
N TYR A 137 -17.95 -6.54 -9.30
CA TYR A 137 -19.35 -6.85 -9.02
C TYR A 137 -19.90 -6.03 -7.85
N LEU A 138 -19.18 -5.97 -6.73
CA LEU A 138 -19.60 -5.18 -5.57
C LEU A 138 -19.58 -3.68 -5.84
N GLN A 139 -18.67 -3.19 -6.69
CA GLN A 139 -18.61 -1.80 -7.14
C GLN A 139 -19.81 -1.43 -8.02
N ASP A 140 -20.19 -2.28 -9.00
CA ASP A 140 -21.38 -2.09 -9.84
C ASP A 140 -22.66 -2.04 -9.00
N LYS A 141 -22.78 -2.96 -8.04
CA LYS A 141 -23.93 -3.03 -7.13
C LYS A 141 -23.91 -1.98 -6.02
N LYS A 142 -22.83 -1.20 -5.89
CA LYS A 142 -22.62 -0.21 -4.81
C LYS A 142 -22.85 -0.84 -3.43
N ALA A 143 -22.35 -2.05 -3.24
CA ALA A 143 -22.61 -2.86 -2.04
C ALA A 143 -21.68 -2.51 -0.87
N VAL A 144 -20.52 -1.92 -1.18
CA VAL A 144 -19.48 -1.54 -0.21
C VAL A 144 -18.84 -0.21 -0.60
N ASP A 145 -18.17 0.43 0.35
CA ASP A 145 -17.51 1.72 0.17
C ASP A 145 -16.03 1.58 -0.21
N TYR A 146 -15.35 0.54 0.30
CA TYR A 146 -13.91 0.34 0.16
C TYR A 146 -13.56 -1.03 -0.44
N PHE A 147 -12.40 -1.10 -1.09
CA PHE A 147 -12.02 -2.23 -1.94
C PHE A 147 -10.56 -2.60 -1.78
N PHE A 148 -10.31 -3.84 -1.38
CA PHE A 148 -8.99 -4.44 -1.20
C PHE A 148 -8.86 -5.64 -2.15
N GLN A 149 -8.20 -5.46 -3.28
CA GLN A 149 -8.12 -6.51 -4.29
C GLN A 149 -6.86 -7.39 -4.07
N THR A 150 -7.01 -8.71 -4.17
CA THR A 150 -5.86 -9.62 -4.30
C THR A 150 -5.43 -9.80 -5.76
N TYR A 151 -4.14 -10.05 -6.00
CA TYR A 151 -3.67 -10.53 -7.30
C TYR A 151 -4.09 -11.98 -7.57
N GLY A 152 -4.33 -12.75 -6.50
CA GLY A 152 -4.92 -14.09 -6.59
C GLY A 152 -6.28 -14.02 -7.26
N TRP A 153 -6.63 -15.07 -8.01
CA TRP A 153 -7.96 -15.26 -8.61
C TRP A 153 -8.40 -14.12 -9.55
N SER A 154 -7.45 -13.29 -10.00
CA SER A 154 -7.74 -12.04 -10.71
C SER A 154 -7.24 -12.03 -12.15
N ASP A 155 -6.66 -13.13 -12.65
CA ASP A 155 -6.13 -13.26 -14.01
C ASP A 155 -5.20 -12.10 -14.44
N GLY A 156 -4.43 -11.57 -13.49
CA GLY A 156 -3.54 -10.42 -13.69
C GLY A 156 -4.25 -9.07 -13.86
N LYS A 157 -5.58 -9.02 -13.76
CA LYS A 157 -6.38 -7.79 -13.83
C LYS A 157 -6.27 -6.99 -12.53
N LYS A 158 -6.33 -5.67 -12.66
CA LYS A 158 -6.32 -4.73 -11.52
C LYS A 158 -7.37 -3.65 -11.75
N ALA A 159 -8.27 -3.47 -10.80
CA ALA A 159 -9.31 -2.46 -10.86
C ALA A 159 -8.78 -1.11 -10.37
N ASP A 160 -8.96 -0.02 -11.12
CA ASP A 160 -8.40 1.30 -10.74
C ASP A 160 -9.06 1.98 -9.55
N PHE A 161 -10.27 1.53 -9.18
CA PHE A 161 -11.03 2.04 -8.04
C PHE A 161 -10.57 1.43 -6.71
N THR A 162 -9.75 0.38 -6.70
CA THR A 162 -9.37 -0.29 -5.44
C THR A 162 -8.50 0.60 -4.57
N HIS A 163 -8.72 0.52 -3.26
CA HIS A 163 -8.04 1.27 -2.21
C HIS A 163 -6.71 0.61 -1.84
N VAL A 164 -6.72 -0.72 -1.75
CA VAL A 164 -5.57 -1.57 -1.44
C VAL A 164 -5.45 -2.66 -2.51
N TYR A 165 -4.22 -3.04 -2.86
CA TYR A 165 -3.95 -4.15 -3.78
C TYR A 165 -2.85 -5.07 -3.23
N GLN A 166 -3.20 -6.31 -2.89
CA GLN A 166 -2.24 -7.35 -2.49
C GLN A 166 -1.55 -7.87 -3.74
N TYR A 167 -0.22 -7.77 -3.79
CA TYR A 167 0.55 -8.11 -5.00
C TYR A 167 1.53 -9.27 -4.80
N LYS A 168 1.69 -9.74 -3.57
CA LYS A 168 2.54 -10.88 -3.23
C LYS A 168 2.12 -11.47 -1.88
N ILE A 169 1.98 -12.79 -1.81
CA ILE A 169 1.74 -13.51 -0.55
C ILE A 169 2.99 -14.28 -0.10
N ASP A 170 2.95 -14.79 1.13
CA ASP A 170 3.89 -15.78 1.70
C ASP A 170 5.36 -15.34 1.60
N THR A 171 5.64 -14.09 1.95
CA THR A 171 7.00 -13.56 1.95
C THR A 171 7.42 -13.14 3.35
N THR A 172 8.67 -12.70 3.49
CA THR A 172 9.19 -12.14 4.74
C THR A 172 9.66 -10.70 4.53
N LEU A 173 9.33 -9.82 5.46
CA LEU A 173 9.85 -8.45 5.53
C LEU A 173 10.26 -8.14 6.97
N ALA A 174 11.48 -7.64 7.17
CA ALA A 174 12.03 -7.37 8.51
C ALA A 174 11.92 -8.55 9.49
N GLY A 175 12.01 -9.80 8.99
CA GLY A 175 11.87 -11.01 9.80
C GLY A 175 10.43 -11.38 10.18
N VAL A 176 9.43 -10.69 9.63
CA VAL A 176 8.00 -10.99 9.83
C VAL A 176 7.45 -11.66 8.58
N ALA A 177 6.67 -12.73 8.72
CA ALA A 177 5.90 -13.31 7.64
C ALA A 177 4.73 -12.37 7.27
N VAL A 178 4.69 -11.93 6.02
CA VAL A 178 3.77 -10.90 5.54
C VAL A 178 3.33 -11.20 4.11
N ASP A 179 2.17 -10.66 3.78
CA ASP A 179 1.73 -10.40 2.42
C ASP A 179 2.00 -8.92 2.11
N LEU A 180 2.33 -8.60 0.86
CA LEU A 180 2.69 -7.25 0.45
C LEU A 180 1.53 -6.57 -0.27
N ASP A 181 1.23 -5.36 0.19
CA ASP A 181 0.15 -4.54 -0.33
C ASP A 181 0.64 -3.22 -0.90
N GLU A 182 -0.11 -2.75 -1.87
CA GLU A 182 0.00 -1.42 -2.43
C GLU A 182 -1.16 -0.56 -1.94
N ILE A 183 -0.84 0.55 -1.27
CA ILE A 183 -1.83 1.55 -0.88
C ILE A 183 -2.04 2.49 -2.06
N ARG A 184 -3.17 2.30 -2.75
CA ARG A 184 -3.48 2.93 -4.05
C ARG A 184 -4.25 4.22 -3.92
N LYS A 185 -4.96 4.44 -2.81
CA LYS A 185 -5.69 5.68 -2.49
C LYS A 185 -5.16 6.29 -1.19
N SER A 186 -5.28 7.62 -1.06
CA SER A 186 -4.80 8.35 0.12
C SER A 186 -5.62 8.06 1.37
N ASP A 187 -6.90 7.80 1.18
CA ASP A 187 -7.80 7.31 2.21
C ASP A 187 -8.16 5.87 1.89
N ILE A 188 -7.83 4.96 2.81
CA ILE A 188 -8.20 3.55 2.75
C ILE A 188 -9.02 3.14 3.99
N GLY A 189 -9.47 4.12 4.79
CA GLY A 189 -10.11 3.89 6.07
C GLY A 189 -9.19 3.36 7.17
N ALA A 190 -7.87 3.53 6.99
CA ALA A 190 -6.89 3.15 8.00
C ALA A 190 -6.91 4.10 9.20
N TRP A 191 -6.56 3.58 10.36
CA TRP A 191 -6.55 4.28 11.64
C TRP A 191 -5.18 4.16 12.31
N GLY A 192 -5.00 4.82 13.45
CA GLY A 192 -3.76 4.69 14.23
C GLY A 192 -2.69 5.75 13.97
N LYS A 193 -2.91 6.73 13.08
CA LYS A 193 -2.17 8.00 13.21
C LYS A 193 -2.43 8.50 14.63
N THR A 194 -1.37 8.75 15.39
CA THR A 194 -1.52 9.57 16.59
C THR A 194 -2.15 10.87 16.09
N SER A 195 -3.31 11.22 16.62
CA SER A 195 -3.80 12.58 16.50
C SER A 195 -2.61 13.46 16.86
N GLU A 196 -2.15 14.26 15.91
CA GLU A 196 -1.48 15.50 16.28
C GLU A 196 -2.45 16.14 17.27
N SER A 197 -2.04 16.21 18.53
CA SER A 197 -2.69 17.11 19.46
C SER A 197 -2.75 18.45 18.77
N ASN A 198 -3.91 19.10 18.85
CA ASN A 198 -4.13 20.48 18.42
C ASN A 198 -3.30 21.50 19.25
N ASP A 199 -2.08 21.15 19.66
CA ASP A 199 -1.05 22.12 19.99
C ASP A 199 -0.40 22.54 18.67
N LYS A 200 -1.07 23.50 18.05
CA LYS A 200 -0.45 24.50 17.20
C LYS A 200 0.93 24.86 17.79
N PRO A 201 2.05 24.57 17.12
CA PRO A 201 3.26 25.31 17.39
C PRO A 201 2.90 26.76 17.09
N SER A 202 2.97 27.60 18.12
CA SER A 202 2.84 29.05 18.00
C SER A 202 3.58 29.49 16.74
N THR A 203 2.80 29.97 15.78
CA THR A 203 3.29 30.55 14.54
C THR A 203 4.13 31.76 14.89
N SER A 204 5.44 31.60 14.98
CA SER A 204 6.30 32.63 14.42
C SER A 204 6.04 32.59 12.92
N LYS A 205 5.39 33.65 12.44
CA LYS A 205 5.02 33.89 11.04
C LYS A 205 6.13 33.39 10.09
N PRO A 206 5.91 32.33 9.28
CA PRO A 206 6.90 31.92 8.31
C PRO A 206 6.95 32.99 7.21
N THR A 207 8.07 33.67 7.12
CA THR A 207 8.50 34.33 5.88
C THR A 207 8.39 33.34 4.73
N ALA A 208 7.82 33.78 3.60
CA ALA A 208 7.66 32.96 2.40
C ALA A 208 8.95 32.16 2.09
N PRO A 209 8.85 30.85 1.81
CA PRO A 209 10.03 30.05 1.53
C PRO A 209 10.72 30.61 0.28
N LYS A 210 12.02 30.90 0.39
CA LYS A 210 12.82 31.32 -0.78
C LYS A 210 12.88 30.16 -1.76
N THR A 211 12.62 30.44 -3.04
CA THR A 211 12.59 29.46 -4.13
C THR A 211 13.67 29.76 -5.16
N GLU A 212 14.06 28.75 -5.93
CA GLU A 212 14.98 28.88 -7.06
C GLU A 212 14.54 28.04 -8.26
N LYS A 213 15.14 28.28 -9.43
CA LYS A 213 14.88 27.49 -10.65
C LYS A 213 15.84 26.32 -10.74
N TYR A 214 15.29 25.12 -10.85
CA TYR A 214 16.02 23.89 -11.13
C TYR A 214 15.73 23.41 -12.56
N LYS A 215 16.76 22.95 -13.27
CA LYS A 215 16.60 22.31 -14.58
C LYS A 215 16.53 20.81 -14.41
N VAL A 216 15.39 20.23 -14.78
CA VAL A 216 15.14 18.79 -14.79
C VAL A 216 16.26 18.09 -15.57
N LYS A 217 16.90 17.10 -14.95
CA LYS A 217 17.91 16.24 -15.55
C LYS A 217 17.28 14.91 -15.97
N SER A 218 18.01 14.16 -16.79
CA SER A 218 17.58 12.83 -17.21
C SER A 218 17.36 11.92 -16.01
N GLY A 219 16.14 11.43 -15.84
CA GLY A 219 15.75 10.53 -14.75
C GLY A 219 15.20 11.23 -13.51
N ASP A 220 15.12 12.56 -13.50
CA ASP A 220 14.48 13.27 -12.39
C ASP A 220 12.97 13.06 -12.41
N THR A 221 12.41 12.76 -11.25
CA THR A 221 10.98 12.85 -10.98
C THR A 221 10.74 13.87 -9.85
N PHE A 222 9.52 14.42 -9.73
CA PHE A 222 9.19 15.26 -8.58
C PHE A 222 9.39 14.51 -7.27
N TRP A 223 9.05 13.22 -7.25
CA TRP A 223 9.24 12.36 -6.10
C TRP A 223 10.72 12.23 -5.71
N ASP A 224 11.60 11.89 -6.65
CA ASP A 224 13.02 11.66 -6.35
C ASP A 224 13.72 12.96 -5.93
N LEU A 225 13.31 14.10 -6.50
CA LEU A 225 13.82 15.41 -6.10
C LEU A 225 13.33 15.80 -4.70
N GLU A 226 12.08 15.53 -4.34
CA GLU A 226 11.54 15.77 -3.00
C GLU A 226 12.24 14.89 -1.96
N VAL A 227 12.39 13.59 -2.25
CA VAL A 227 13.06 12.62 -1.37
C VAL A 227 14.54 12.96 -1.19
N ALA A 228 15.27 13.23 -2.28
CA ALA A 228 16.69 13.53 -2.21
C ALA A 228 17.00 14.81 -1.40
N ASN A 229 16.08 15.77 -1.40
CA ASN A 229 16.25 17.07 -0.75
C ASN A 229 15.45 17.21 0.55
N LYS A 230 14.81 16.14 1.01
CA LYS A 230 14.00 16.10 2.25
C LYS A 230 12.86 17.14 2.26
N TRP A 231 12.25 17.38 1.11
CA TRP A 231 11.07 18.24 1.00
C TRP A 231 9.79 17.43 1.28
N GLU A 232 8.76 18.09 1.81
CA GLU A 232 7.44 17.47 2.02
C GLU A 232 6.86 17.03 0.67
N HIS A 233 6.22 15.87 0.63
CA HIS A 233 5.64 15.35 -0.60
C HIS A 233 4.59 16.31 -1.19
N GLY A 234 4.66 16.56 -2.49
CA GLY A 234 3.77 17.47 -3.20
C GLY A 234 4.21 18.94 -3.13
N THR A 235 5.31 19.25 -2.44
CA THR A 235 5.93 20.58 -2.45
C THR A 235 6.24 21.05 -3.87
N LEU A 236 6.83 20.19 -4.70
CA LEU A 236 7.16 20.56 -6.08
C LEU A 236 5.92 20.72 -6.95
N GLN A 237 4.87 19.94 -6.70
CA GLN A 237 3.59 20.12 -7.40
C GLN A 237 2.93 21.46 -7.02
N LYS A 238 2.95 21.83 -5.74
CA LYS A 238 2.42 23.11 -5.24
C LYS A 238 3.19 24.30 -5.82
N LEU A 239 4.52 24.20 -5.94
CA LEU A 239 5.36 25.24 -6.55
C LEU A 239 5.26 25.29 -8.09
N ASN A 240 4.86 24.19 -8.72
CA ASN A 240 4.76 24.05 -10.18
C ASN A 240 3.38 23.55 -10.63
N PRO A 241 2.28 24.25 -10.33
CA PRO A 241 0.92 23.73 -10.53
C PRO A 241 0.57 23.46 -12.00
N LYS A 242 1.29 24.07 -12.95
CA LYS A 242 1.10 23.89 -14.40
C LYS A 242 2.00 22.80 -14.99
N VAL A 243 2.89 22.21 -14.20
CA VAL A 243 3.79 21.14 -14.64
C VAL A 243 3.15 19.79 -14.33
N ASN A 244 3.12 18.91 -15.34
CA ASN A 244 2.69 17.54 -15.16
C ASN A 244 3.89 16.68 -14.73
N PRO A 245 3.89 16.09 -13.51
CA PRO A 245 5.03 15.34 -12.98
C PRO A 245 5.31 14.04 -13.75
N ASN A 246 4.33 13.53 -14.50
CA ASN A 246 4.46 12.32 -15.32
C ASN A 246 4.99 12.62 -16.74
N LYS A 247 5.24 13.89 -17.07
CA LYS A 247 5.70 14.33 -18.40
C LYS A 247 6.86 15.33 -18.31
N LEU A 248 7.72 15.19 -17.29
CA LEU A 248 8.88 16.06 -17.13
C LEU A 248 9.85 15.90 -18.30
N GLN A 249 10.26 17.02 -18.88
CA GLN A 249 11.21 17.05 -19.99
C GLN A 249 12.60 17.41 -19.49
N ILE A 250 13.63 16.75 -20.03
CA ILE A 250 15.02 17.09 -19.73
C ILE A 250 15.28 18.55 -20.14
N GLY A 251 15.86 19.32 -19.23
CA GLY A 251 16.12 20.75 -19.38
C GLY A 251 14.93 21.65 -19.01
N GLN A 252 13.76 21.08 -18.74
CA GLN A 252 12.59 21.83 -18.26
C GLN A 252 12.92 22.53 -16.95
N SER A 253 12.61 23.83 -16.90
CA SER A 253 12.82 24.63 -15.69
C SER A 253 11.61 24.47 -14.76
N ILE A 254 11.87 24.04 -13.53
CA ILE A 254 10.88 23.96 -12.44
C ILE A 254 11.34 24.81 -11.26
N VAL A 255 10.41 25.23 -10.41
CA VAL A 255 10.67 25.97 -9.18
C VAL A 255 10.84 24.98 -8.03
N VAL A 256 11.92 25.11 -7.28
CA VAL A 256 12.23 24.27 -6.11
C VAL A 256 12.52 25.14 -4.88
N PRO A 257 12.40 24.61 -3.65
CA PRO A 257 12.90 25.29 -2.45
C PRO A 257 14.43 25.48 -2.49
N VAL A 258 14.94 26.60 -1.98
CA VAL A 258 16.41 26.83 -1.89
C VAL A 258 17.05 25.82 -0.93
N GLY A 259 18.12 25.16 -1.38
CA GLY A 259 18.89 24.20 -0.58
C GLY A 259 19.08 22.81 -1.20
N ALA A 260 18.87 22.67 -2.51
CA ALA A 260 19.04 21.38 -3.19
C ALA A 260 20.52 20.95 -3.17
N ASN A 261 20.86 19.92 -2.38
CA ASN A 261 22.23 19.43 -2.32
C ASN A 261 22.53 18.56 -3.55
N THR A 262 23.59 18.92 -4.28
CA THR A 262 23.97 18.33 -5.56
C THR A 262 24.33 16.84 -5.48
N GLN A 263 23.80 16.08 -6.45
CA GLN A 263 24.12 14.69 -6.81
C GLN A 263 25.51 14.19 -6.41
N THR A 264 25.57 13.14 -5.60
CA THR A 264 26.76 12.28 -5.50
C THR A 264 26.65 11.12 -6.50
N LYS A 265 27.56 11.09 -7.49
CA LYS A 265 27.73 9.97 -8.41
C LYS A 265 28.27 8.76 -7.64
N THR A 266 27.49 7.70 -7.51
CA THR A 266 27.96 6.42 -6.99
C THR A 266 28.64 5.61 -8.11
N LYS A 267 29.63 4.78 -7.73
CA LYS A 267 30.39 3.94 -8.69
C LYS A 267 29.51 2.80 -9.23
N PRO A 268 29.71 2.38 -10.50
CA PRO A 268 28.93 1.30 -11.10
C PRO A 268 29.10 -0.04 -10.38
N VAL A 269 28.01 -0.81 -10.24
CA VAL A 269 28.00 -2.18 -9.69
C VAL A 269 27.54 -3.15 -10.78
N TYR A 270 28.10 -4.36 -10.82
CA TYR A 270 27.80 -5.39 -11.82
C TYR A 270 27.38 -6.71 -11.18
N HIS A 271 26.52 -7.47 -11.87
CA HIS A 271 26.03 -8.81 -11.53
C HIS A 271 26.30 -9.79 -12.68
N ILE A 272 26.60 -11.06 -12.38
CA ILE A 272 26.69 -12.13 -13.39
C ILE A 272 25.39 -12.93 -13.32
N VAL A 273 24.62 -12.91 -14.40
CA VAL A 273 23.29 -13.52 -14.47
C VAL A 273 23.38 -15.03 -14.24
N VAL A 274 22.61 -15.56 -13.29
CA VAL A 274 22.49 -16.99 -12.99
C VAL A 274 21.10 -17.52 -13.39
N LYS A 275 20.93 -18.85 -13.32
CA LYS A 275 19.65 -19.49 -13.65
C LYS A 275 18.55 -18.94 -12.73
N GLY A 276 17.50 -18.38 -13.34
CA GLY A 276 16.34 -17.84 -12.62
C GLY A 276 16.37 -16.33 -12.44
N ASP A 277 17.47 -15.64 -12.76
CA ASP A 277 17.50 -14.18 -12.68
C ASP A 277 16.60 -13.53 -13.74
N THR A 278 15.90 -12.49 -13.33
CA THR A 278 15.21 -11.56 -14.22
C THR A 278 15.73 -10.13 -14.03
N VAL A 279 15.61 -9.27 -15.04
CA VAL A 279 16.00 -7.86 -14.91
C VAL A 279 15.18 -7.15 -13.83
N SER A 280 13.91 -7.55 -13.64
CA SER A 280 13.06 -7.12 -12.53
C SER A 280 13.67 -7.43 -11.17
N GLU A 281 14.09 -8.67 -10.94
CA GLU A 281 14.65 -9.08 -9.66
C GLU A 281 16.03 -8.48 -9.42
N LEU A 282 16.85 -8.33 -10.45
CA LEU A 282 18.16 -7.68 -10.33
C LEU A 282 18.02 -6.17 -10.05
N ALA A 283 17.05 -5.49 -10.66
CA ALA A 283 16.75 -4.09 -10.37
C ALA A 283 16.39 -3.91 -8.90
N LEU A 284 15.47 -4.74 -8.42
CA LEU A 284 15.07 -4.80 -7.00
C LEU A 284 16.25 -5.10 -6.08
N LYS A 285 17.04 -6.14 -6.39
CA LYS A 285 18.17 -6.59 -5.58
C LYS A 285 19.25 -5.53 -5.38
N TYR A 286 19.52 -4.73 -6.41
CA TYR A 286 20.62 -3.76 -6.40
C TYR A 286 20.17 -2.31 -6.14
N GLY A 287 18.87 -2.08 -5.99
CA GLY A 287 18.30 -0.75 -5.77
C GLY A 287 18.42 0.14 -7.01
N SER A 288 18.19 -0.44 -8.19
CA SER A 288 18.06 0.26 -9.47
C SER A 288 16.71 -0.04 -10.11
N THR A 289 16.43 0.50 -11.29
CA THR A 289 15.19 0.20 -12.03
C THR A 289 15.46 -0.73 -13.21
N GLN A 290 14.43 -1.45 -13.66
CA GLN A 290 14.53 -2.26 -14.88
C GLN A 290 14.93 -1.40 -16.08
N THR A 291 14.38 -0.18 -16.15
CA THR A 291 14.70 0.82 -17.17
C THR A 291 16.16 1.24 -17.11
N ASP A 292 16.72 1.42 -15.91
CA ASP A 292 18.14 1.74 -15.72
C ASP A 292 19.04 0.59 -16.11
N ILE A 293 18.75 -0.63 -15.64
CA ILE A 293 19.51 -1.82 -16.01
C ILE A 293 19.45 -2.03 -17.52
N LYS A 294 18.28 -1.91 -18.13
CA LYS A 294 18.10 -1.98 -19.58
C LYS A 294 18.95 -0.94 -20.30
N ARG A 295 18.91 0.32 -19.86
CA ARG A 295 19.67 1.41 -20.45
C ARG A 295 21.18 1.18 -20.32
N TRP A 296 21.66 0.82 -19.13
CA TRP A 296 23.08 0.61 -18.85
C TRP A 296 23.67 -0.56 -19.63
N ASN A 297 22.85 -1.56 -19.95
CA ASN A 297 23.27 -2.78 -20.63
C ASN A 297 22.77 -2.90 -22.07
N LYS A 298 22.10 -1.86 -22.58
CA LYS A 298 21.50 -1.81 -23.93
C LYS A 298 20.58 -3.01 -24.22
N LEU A 299 19.76 -3.41 -23.24
CA LEU A 299 18.80 -4.51 -23.43
C LEU A 299 17.63 -4.08 -24.32
N ASN A 300 17.00 -5.06 -24.98
CA ASN A 300 15.79 -4.84 -25.77
C ASN A 300 14.55 -4.62 -24.89
N ASN A 301 13.38 -4.40 -25.50
CA ASN A 301 12.13 -4.17 -24.77
C ASN A 301 11.63 -5.39 -23.98
N GLU A 302 12.16 -6.57 -24.27
CA GLU A 302 11.78 -7.83 -23.64
C GLU A 302 12.60 -8.13 -22.38
N TYR A 303 13.58 -7.26 -22.05
CA TYR A 303 14.44 -7.41 -20.87
C TYR A 303 15.14 -8.78 -20.78
N LEU A 304 15.38 -9.42 -21.92
CA LEU A 304 16.01 -10.73 -21.98
C LEU A 304 17.47 -10.65 -21.54
N ILE A 305 17.82 -11.50 -20.58
CA ILE A 305 19.18 -11.68 -20.09
C ILE A 305 19.57 -13.16 -20.17
N LYS A 306 20.84 -13.45 -20.46
CA LYS A 306 21.35 -14.81 -20.63
C LYS A 306 22.18 -15.21 -19.41
N ILE A 307 22.06 -16.46 -18.98
CA ILE A 307 22.93 -17.03 -17.94
C ILE A 307 24.39 -16.81 -18.34
N GLY A 308 25.20 -16.30 -17.41
CA GLY A 308 26.60 -15.92 -17.60
C GLY A 308 26.81 -14.48 -18.09
N GLN A 309 25.75 -13.73 -18.44
CA GLN A 309 25.87 -12.34 -18.87
C GLN A 309 26.28 -11.42 -17.72
N LYS A 310 27.28 -10.55 -17.94
CA LYS A 310 27.65 -9.49 -17.00
C LYS A 310 26.75 -8.28 -17.20
N LEU A 311 25.97 -7.95 -16.18
CA LEU A 311 24.95 -6.90 -16.19
C LEU A 311 25.33 -5.78 -15.23
N ARG A 312 25.35 -4.53 -15.69
CA ARG A 312 25.42 -3.35 -14.83
C ARG A 312 24.10 -3.16 -14.10
N VAL A 313 24.16 -3.07 -12.77
CA VAL A 313 22.99 -3.03 -11.89
C VAL A 313 22.98 -1.82 -10.96
N LYS A 314 24.03 -0.98 -11.00
CA LYS A 314 24.12 0.36 -10.39
C LYS A 314 25.14 1.19 -11.18
#